data_AF-A0AAX6FG86-F1
#
_entry.id   AF-A0AAX6FG86-F1
#
_cell.length_a   1.000
_cell.length_b   1.000
_cell.length_c   1.000
_cell.angle_alpha   90.00
_cell.angle_beta   90.00
_cell.angle_gamma   90.00
#
_symmetry.space_group_name_H-M   'P 1'
#
loop_
_entity.id
_entity.type
_entity.pdbx_description
1 polymer ?
#
loop_
_entity_poly.entity_id
_entity_poly.type
_entity_poly.pdbx_seq_one_letter_code
_entity_poly.pdbx_strand_id
1 'polypeptide(L)'
;MYATSNLRLSTLFPSYCSFLPFFLRENTHTHTHTHTHTHREREREREFLEMESSFQDGKEEVIQAWYMDDSEEDQRLPHHREPKEYVPLEKLKELGVISWRLNGGDHETDEDLKKIREARGYTYTDICEVCPEKLSNYEAKIKSFFEEHLHTDEEIRYCLEGSGYFDVRDSDERWIRVAVKKGGMIVLPAGIYHRFTLDSSNYIKALRLFVGEPVWTPYNRPHDELPARKEYIEAFVKKEEVGSNAVKAH
;
A
#
# COMPACT_ATOMS: atom_id res chain seq x y z
N MET A 1 23.01 -43.60 -37.03
CA MET A 1 22.10 -43.64 -35.87
C MET A 1 22.95 -43.43 -34.64
N TYR A 2 23.09 -42.18 -34.20
CA TYR A 2 24.01 -41.77 -33.14
C TYR A 2 23.26 -41.55 -31.81
N ALA A 3 23.96 -41.88 -30.74
CA ALA A 3 23.56 -41.86 -29.34
C ALA A 3 23.30 -40.46 -28.76
N THR A 4 22.53 -40.39 -27.66
CA THR A 4 22.64 -39.42 -26.54
C THR A 4 21.74 -39.92 -25.39
N SER A 5 22.26 -40.42 -24.26
CA SER A 5 22.99 -39.79 -23.13
C SER A 5 22.07 -39.36 -21.98
N ASN A 6 22.22 -40.07 -20.86
CA ASN A 6 21.88 -39.63 -19.50
C ASN A 6 22.41 -38.22 -19.22
N LEU A 7 21.68 -37.40 -18.44
CA LEU A 7 22.21 -36.74 -17.25
C LEU A 7 21.09 -36.06 -16.44
N ARG A 8 21.05 -36.39 -15.14
CA ARG A 8 20.39 -35.62 -14.09
C ARG A 8 21.00 -34.21 -14.04
N LEU A 9 20.18 -33.21 -13.70
CA LEU A 9 20.61 -32.09 -12.86
C LEU A 9 19.41 -31.54 -12.11
N SER A 10 19.48 -31.75 -10.79
CA SER A 10 18.76 -31.04 -9.75
C SER A 10 19.17 -29.58 -9.76
N THR A 11 18.20 -28.66 -9.74
CA THR A 11 18.40 -27.33 -9.15
C THR A 11 17.20 -26.98 -8.29
N LEU A 12 17.51 -26.84 -7.01
CA LEU A 12 16.67 -26.30 -5.95
C LEU A 12 16.15 -24.92 -6.36
N PHE A 13 14.83 -24.76 -6.39
CA PHE A 13 14.21 -23.44 -6.33
C PHE A 13 14.27 -22.96 -4.87
N PRO A 14 14.85 -21.79 -4.57
CA PRO A 14 14.67 -21.18 -3.26
C PRO A 14 13.22 -20.72 -3.15
N SER A 15 12.52 -21.21 -2.12
CA SER A 15 11.22 -20.69 -1.70
C SER A 15 11.34 -19.19 -1.43
N TYR A 16 10.63 -18.39 -2.20
CA TYR A 16 10.54 -16.95 -2.00
C TYR A 16 9.82 -16.69 -0.68
N CYS A 17 10.53 -16.10 0.27
CA CYS A 17 10.02 -15.65 1.55
C CYS A 17 9.33 -14.30 1.30
N SER A 18 8.00 -14.29 1.31
CA SER A 18 7.19 -13.07 1.34
C SER A 18 7.44 -12.36 2.67
N PHE A 19 8.19 -11.25 2.64
CA PHE A 19 8.37 -10.36 3.79
C PHE A 19 7.11 -9.50 3.99
N LEU A 20 6.04 -10.13 4.46
CA LEU A 20 5.12 -9.45 5.37
C LEU A 20 5.82 -9.32 6.74
N PRO A 21 5.60 -8.24 7.52
CA PRO A 21 5.91 -8.29 8.94
C PRO A 21 5.10 -9.43 9.56
N PHE A 22 5.79 -10.54 9.82
CA PHE A 22 5.19 -11.78 10.30
C PHE A 22 4.71 -11.59 11.74
N PHE A 23 3.44 -11.25 11.91
CA PHE A 23 2.68 -11.68 13.07
C PHE A 23 1.70 -12.77 12.63
N LEU A 24 1.91 -13.95 13.19
CA LEU A 24 1.02 -15.12 13.27
C LEU A 24 0.99 -16.10 12.07
N ARG A 25 1.70 -17.22 12.25
CA ARG A 25 1.24 -18.53 11.75
C ARG A 25 1.06 -19.49 12.93
N GLU A 26 -0.18 -19.94 13.07
CA GLU A 26 -0.72 -21.18 13.67
C GLU A 26 -0.29 -21.62 15.09
N ASN A 27 -1.30 -21.81 15.95
CA ASN A 27 -1.20 -22.65 17.14
C ASN A 27 -2.43 -23.56 17.25
N THR A 28 -2.23 -24.86 17.01
CA THR A 28 -2.80 -25.91 17.86
C THR A 28 -1.73 -26.95 18.14
N HIS A 29 -0.84 -26.66 19.08
CA HIS A 29 -0.38 -27.55 20.15
C HIS A 29 0.71 -26.86 20.96
N THR A 30 0.62 -26.96 22.28
CA THR A 30 1.49 -26.31 23.27
C THR A 30 2.97 -26.65 23.08
N HIS A 31 3.74 -25.68 22.59
CA HIS A 31 5.18 -25.53 22.84
C HIS A 31 5.52 -24.04 22.90
N THR A 32 6.05 -23.57 24.02
CA THR A 32 6.62 -22.22 24.13
C THR A 32 7.85 -22.11 23.24
N HIS A 33 7.68 -21.61 22.02
CA HIS A 33 8.79 -21.21 21.14
C HIS A 33 9.05 -19.71 21.33
N THR A 34 10.03 -19.37 22.15
CA THR A 34 10.72 -18.08 22.04
C THR A 34 11.43 -18.05 20.68
N HIS A 35 10.93 -17.25 19.73
CA HIS A 35 11.57 -17.08 18.44
C HIS A 35 12.73 -16.08 18.57
N THR A 36 13.94 -16.59 18.75
CA THR A 36 15.17 -15.81 18.57
C THR A 36 15.31 -15.45 17.09
N HIS A 37 15.01 -14.20 16.75
CA HIS A 37 15.39 -13.62 15.46
C HIS A 37 16.89 -13.81 15.23
N THR A 38 17.26 -14.30 14.05
CA THR A 38 18.66 -14.41 13.67
C THR A 38 19.28 -13.02 13.52
N HIS A 39 20.60 -12.89 13.73
CA HIS A 39 21.33 -11.63 13.57
C HIS A 39 21.04 -10.98 12.20
N ARG A 40 21.01 -11.79 11.14
CA ARG A 40 20.73 -11.36 9.76
C ARG A 40 19.32 -10.84 9.52
N GLU A 41 18.33 -11.30 10.28
CA GLU A 41 16.96 -10.79 10.18
C GLU A 41 16.85 -9.43 10.86
N ARG A 42 17.46 -9.27 12.03
CA ARG A 42 17.50 -7.98 12.75
C ARG A 42 18.28 -6.91 11.98
N GLU A 43 19.38 -7.29 11.33
CA GLU A 43 20.14 -6.37 10.47
C GLU A 43 19.31 -5.89 9.29
N ARG A 44 18.61 -6.79 8.58
CA ARG A 44 17.74 -6.40 7.47
C ARG A 44 16.56 -5.53 7.91
N GLU A 45 15.97 -5.82 9.06
CA GLU A 45 14.91 -4.99 9.65
C GLU A 45 15.41 -3.59 10.00
N ARG A 46 16.62 -3.50 10.59
CA ARG A 46 17.27 -2.20 10.85
C ARG A 46 17.57 -1.44 9.57
N GLU A 47 18.17 -2.09 8.57
CA GLU A 47 18.49 -1.47 7.27
C GLU A 47 17.23 -0.96 6.58
N PHE A 48 16.12 -1.72 6.65
CA PHE A 48 14.83 -1.30 6.13
C PHE A 48 14.28 -0.08 6.86
N LEU A 49 14.32 -0.06 8.19
CA LEU A 49 13.84 1.08 8.99
C LEU A 49 14.71 2.32 8.78
N GLU A 50 16.03 2.17 8.70
CA GLU A 50 16.95 3.27 8.37
C GLU A 50 16.68 3.81 6.97
N MET A 51 16.51 2.93 5.98
CA MET A 51 16.10 3.30 4.62
C MET A 51 14.76 4.04 4.63
N GLU A 52 13.74 3.52 5.31
CA GLU A 52 12.43 4.14 5.42
C GLU A 52 12.53 5.54 6.03
N SER A 53 13.37 5.72 7.06
CA SER A 53 13.60 7.02 7.70
C SER A 53 14.35 8.01 6.79
N SER A 54 15.22 7.52 5.90
CA SER A 54 16.07 8.36 5.06
C SER A 54 15.33 9.11 3.95
N PHE A 55 14.08 8.72 3.67
CA PHE A 55 13.25 9.28 2.59
C PHE A 55 12.07 10.14 3.10
N GLN A 56 12.09 10.55 4.37
CA GLN A 56 10.97 11.29 4.97
C GLN A 56 11.00 12.80 4.69
N ASP A 57 12.15 13.38 4.31
CA ASP A 57 12.26 14.83 4.14
C ASP A 57 11.41 15.35 2.96
N GLY A 58 10.54 16.32 3.26
CA GLY A 58 9.62 16.94 2.31
C GLY A 58 8.46 16.05 1.86
N LYS A 59 8.18 14.94 2.55
CA LYS A 59 7.10 14.01 2.17
C LYS A 59 5.72 14.67 2.13
N GLU A 60 5.47 15.62 3.02
CA GLU A 60 4.25 16.44 3.07
C GLU A 60 4.08 17.33 1.85
N GLU A 61 5.15 17.60 1.10
CA GLU A 61 5.04 18.28 -0.18
C GLU A 61 4.26 17.41 -1.15
N VAL A 62 4.51 16.09 -1.20
CA VAL A 62 3.96 15.20 -2.23
C VAL A 62 2.76 14.37 -1.76
N ILE A 63 2.59 14.22 -0.44
CA ILE A 63 1.51 13.45 0.17
C ILE A 63 0.94 14.22 1.35
N GLN A 64 -0.38 14.46 1.34
CA GLN A 64 -1.10 15.08 2.45
C GLN A 64 -2.36 14.28 2.73
N ALA A 65 -2.80 14.26 3.99
CA ALA A 65 -4.04 13.58 4.36
C ALA A 65 -4.92 14.41 5.28
N TRP A 66 -6.23 14.20 5.19
CA TRP A 66 -7.22 14.89 6.03
C TRP A 66 -8.51 14.08 6.12
N TYR A 67 -9.30 14.35 7.17
CA TYR A 67 -10.66 13.82 7.27
C TYR A 67 -11.61 14.54 6.33
N MET A 68 -12.50 13.77 5.72
CA MET A 68 -13.48 14.29 4.76
C MET A 68 -14.73 14.86 5.44
N ASP A 69 -15.35 15.87 4.81
CA ASP A 69 -16.73 16.26 5.08
C ASP A 69 -17.73 15.18 4.63
N ASP A 70 -19.02 15.43 4.87
CA ASP A 70 -20.14 14.57 4.51
C ASP A 70 -20.93 15.09 3.30
N SER A 71 -20.33 15.98 2.49
CA SER A 71 -21.00 16.55 1.32
C SER A 71 -21.04 15.58 0.14
N GLU A 72 -22.12 15.66 -0.63
CA GLU A 72 -22.33 14.91 -1.87
C GLU A 72 -21.89 15.73 -3.11
N GLU A 73 -20.98 16.69 -2.93
CA GLU A 73 -20.40 17.46 -4.03
C GLU A 73 -19.51 16.58 -4.92
N ASP A 74 -18.93 17.16 -5.98
CA ASP A 74 -18.05 16.42 -6.88
C ASP A 74 -16.87 15.79 -6.10
N GLN A 75 -16.80 14.46 -6.10
CA GLN A 75 -15.77 13.66 -5.43
C GLN A 75 -14.32 14.13 -5.67
N ARG A 76 -14.07 14.83 -6.78
CA ARG A 76 -12.76 15.38 -7.19
C ARG A 76 -12.36 16.65 -6.44
N LEU A 77 -13.27 17.25 -5.67
CA LEU A 77 -12.98 18.39 -4.80
C LEU A 77 -12.20 17.94 -3.56
N PRO A 78 -11.53 18.81 -2.80
CA PRO A 78 -10.79 18.38 -1.62
C PRO A 78 -11.64 17.77 -0.49
N HIS A 79 -12.92 18.14 -0.37
CA HIS A 79 -13.82 17.68 0.72
C HIS A 79 -13.23 17.87 2.12
N HIS A 80 -12.68 19.05 2.42
CA HIS A 80 -12.19 19.34 3.76
C HIS A 80 -13.36 19.60 4.71
N ARG A 81 -13.30 19.04 5.93
CA ARG A 81 -14.11 19.51 7.07
C ARG A 81 -13.87 20.99 7.36
N GLU A 82 -14.84 21.60 8.04
CA GLU A 82 -14.72 22.94 8.61
C GLU A 82 -14.82 22.86 10.15
N PRO A 83 -13.73 23.15 10.90
CA PRO A 83 -12.39 23.52 10.42
C PRO A 83 -11.63 22.34 9.79
N LYS A 84 -10.62 22.65 8.97
CA LYS A 84 -9.75 21.65 8.34
C LYS A 84 -9.11 20.73 9.38
N GLU A 85 -9.23 19.43 9.17
CA GLU A 85 -8.71 18.39 10.07
C GLU A 85 -7.68 17.53 9.33
N TYR A 86 -6.42 17.97 9.33
CA TYR A 86 -5.31 17.22 8.71
C TYR A 86 -4.94 15.98 9.53
N VAL A 87 -4.53 14.93 8.83
CA VAL A 87 -4.11 13.64 9.38
C VAL A 87 -2.59 13.52 9.22
N PRO A 88 -1.82 13.36 10.32
CA PRO A 88 -0.38 13.08 10.25
C PRO A 88 -0.09 11.77 9.50
N LEU A 89 1.04 11.71 8.81
CA LEU A 89 1.43 10.52 8.03
C LEU A 89 1.69 9.30 8.93
N GLU A 90 2.05 9.53 10.19
CA GLU A 90 2.20 8.52 11.24
C GLU A 90 0.88 7.79 11.49
N LYS A 91 -0.25 8.51 11.47
CA LYS A 91 -1.57 7.92 11.62
C LYS A 91 -1.93 7.04 10.42
N LEU A 92 -1.49 7.40 9.21
CA LEU A 92 -1.64 6.52 8.05
C LEU A 92 -0.82 5.22 8.22
N LYS A 93 0.38 5.32 8.81
CA LYS A 93 1.23 4.16 9.10
C LYS A 93 0.59 3.22 10.12
N GLU A 94 -0.15 3.74 11.10
CA GLU A 94 -0.95 2.93 12.05
C GLU A 94 -2.03 2.11 11.34
N LEU A 95 -2.59 2.63 10.25
CA LEU A 95 -3.52 1.93 9.35
C LEU A 95 -2.81 1.00 8.34
N GLY A 96 -1.48 0.88 8.41
CA GLY A 96 -0.66 0.09 7.49
C GLY A 96 -0.35 0.76 6.16
N VAL A 97 -0.79 2.01 5.95
CA VAL A 97 -0.50 2.79 4.73
C VAL A 97 0.92 3.34 4.81
N ILE A 98 1.76 2.92 3.87
CA ILE A 98 3.17 3.36 3.79
C ILE A 98 3.30 4.31 2.60
N SER A 99 4.23 5.24 2.72
CA SER A 99 4.48 6.21 1.65
C SER A 99 5.91 6.70 1.64
N TRP A 100 6.36 7.19 0.48
CA TRP A 100 7.67 7.79 0.27
C TRP A 100 7.58 9.00 -0.65
N ARG A 101 8.55 9.91 -0.49
CA ARG A 101 8.87 10.91 -1.51
C ARG A 101 10.04 10.42 -2.33
N LEU A 102 9.86 10.43 -3.64
CA LEU A 102 10.86 10.11 -4.65
C LEU A 102 11.06 11.32 -5.56
N ASN A 103 12.07 11.26 -6.42
CA ASN A 103 12.49 12.41 -7.23
C ASN A 103 11.43 12.88 -8.25
N GLY A 104 10.41 12.06 -8.53
CA GLY A 104 9.38 12.31 -9.56
C GLY A 104 9.96 12.47 -10.97
N GLY A 105 11.25 12.17 -11.16
CA GLY A 105 11.99 12.31 -12.40
C GLY A 105 11.93 11.03 -13.22
N ASP A 106 13.09 10.62 -13.73
CA ASP A 106 13.22 9.36 -14.43
C ASP A 106 13.18 8.18 -13.44
N HIS A 107 12.01 7.57 -13.33
CA HIS A 107 11.78 6.38 -12.50
C HIS A 107 12.64 5.17 -12.90
N GLU A 108 13.18 5.11 -14.12
CA GLU A 108 14.04 4.00 -14.55
C GLU A 108 15.43 4.04 -13.90
N THR A 109 15.88 5.23 -13.50
CA THR A 109 17.20 5.48 -12.92
C THR A 109 17.15 5.92 -11.44
N ASP A 110 15.96 5.87 -10.82
CA ASP A 110 15.76 6.21 -9.42
C ASP A 110 16.29 5.09 -8.50
N GLU A 111 17.45 5.34 -7.88
CA GLU A 111 18.09 4.40 -6.94
C GLU A 111 17.27 4.17 -5.66
N ASP A 112 16.44 5.13 -5.24
CA ASP A 112 15.62 4.98 -4.05
C ASP A 112 14.40 4.11 -4.36
N LEU A 113 13.79 4.28 -5.53
CA LEU A 113 12.78 3.34 -6.04
C LEU A 113 13.36 1.92 -6.13
N LYS A 114 14.58 1.76 -6.63
CA LYS A 114 15.25 0.46 -6.73
C LYS A 114 15.42 -0.20 -5.36
N LYS A 115 15.91 0.52 -4.36
CA LYS A 115 16.04 0.01 -2.98
C LYS A 115 14.68 -0.43 -2.41
N ILE A 116 13.62 0.38 -2.61
CA ILE A 116 12.26 0.03 -2.15
C ILE A 116 11.79 -1.26 -2.83
N ARG A 117 11.98 -1.39 -4.14
CA ARG A 117 11.60 -2.58 -4.90
C ARG A 117 12.33 -3.82 -4.45
N GLU A 118 13.64 -3.72 -4.23
CA GLU A 118 14.46 -4.84 -3.74
C GLU A 118 14.05 -5.25 -2.32
N ALA A 119 13.85 -4.27 -1.42
CA ALA A 119 13.48 -4.53 -0.04
C ALA A 119 12.08 -5.14 0.10
N ARG A 120 11.13 -4.75 -0.75
CA ARG A 120 9.73 -5.21 -0.69
C ARG A 120 9.39 -6.30 -1.72
N GLY A 121 10.34 -6.71 -2.55
CA GLY A 121 10.14 -7.76 -3.55
C GLY A 121 9.22 -7.36 -4.71
N TYR A 122 9.20 -6.08 -5.10
CA TYR A 122 8.38 -5.59 -6.20
C TYR A 122 9.01 -5.92 -7.57
N THR A 123 8.64 -7.08 -8.09
CA THR A 123 9.20 -7.66 -9.31
C THR A 123 8.49 -7.22 -10.58
N TYR A 124 7.23 -6.79 -10.48
CA TYR A 124 6.43 -6.34 -11.63
C TYR A 124 6.18 -4.84 -11.58
N THR A 125 6.20 -4.19 -12.75
CA THR A 125 5.86 -2.77 -12.90
C THR A 125 5.19 -2.51 -14.24
N ASP A 126 4.20 -1.62 -14.27
CA ASP A 126 3.71 -1.01 -15.51
C ASP A 126 3.25 0.45 -15.30
N ILE A 127 3.00 1.16 -16.40
CA ILE A 127 2.54 2.55 -16.37
C ILE A 127 1.06 2.60 -16.68
N CYS A 128 0.31 3.32 -15.85
CA CYS A 128 -1.10 3.62 -16.07
C CYS A 128 -1.31 5.14 -16.13
N GLU A 129 -1.89 5.61 -17.22
CA GLU A 129 -2.32 7.00 -17.40
C GLU A 129 -3.84 7.06 -17.32
N VAL A 130 -4.35 7.84 -16.36
CA VAL A 130 -5.77 8.01 -16.11
C VAL A 130 -6.15 9.43 -16.51
N CYS A 131 -6.71 9.55 -17.71
CA CYS A 131 -7.45 10.71 -18.18
C CYS A 131 -8.45 10.29 -19.26
N PRO A 132 -9.46 11.12 -19.57
CA PRO A 132 -10.50 10.78 -20.54
C PRO A 132 -9.96 10.33 -21.90
N GLU A 133 -8.85 10.93 -22.36
CA GLU A 133 -8.31 10.71 -23.71
C GLU A 133 -7.42 9.46 -23.79
N LYS A 134 -6.78 9.05 -22.69
CA LYS A 134 -5.74 8.00 -22.70
C LYS A 134 -6.21 6.69 -22.10
N LEU A 135 -7.20 6.72 -21.19
CA LEU A 135 -7.67 5.52 -20.51
C LEU A 135 -8.83 4.86 -21.28
N SER A 136 -8.60 3.64 -21.75
CA SER A 136 -9.68 2.83 -22.35
C SER A 136 -10.80 2.54 -21.33
N ASN A 137 -12.06 2.68 -21.76
CA ASN A 137 -13.25 2.56 -20.91
C ASN A 137 -13.21 3.49 -19.69
N TYR A 138 -12.70 4.71 -19.87
CA TYR A 138 -12.49 5.71 -18.82
C TYR A 138 -13.66 5.79 -17.83
N GLU A 139 -14.88 6.07 -18.30
CA GLU A 139 -16.07 6.25 -17.44
C GLU A 139 -16.37 5.02 -16.56
N ALA A 140 -16.24 3.82 -17.11
CA ALA A 140 -16.45 2.59 -16.35
C ALA A 140 -15.33 2.37 -15.31
N LYS A 141 -14.08 2.67 -15.69
CA LYS A 141 -12.92 2.50 -14.82
C LYS A 141 -12.91 3.50 -13.67
N ILE A 142 -13.13 4.78 -13.92
CA ILE A 142 -13.16 5.79 -12.84
C ILE A 142 -14.27 5.48 -11.83
N LYS A 143 -15.42 4.98 -12.30
CA LYS A 143 -16.50 4.54 -11.42
C LYS A 143 -16.08 3.34 -10.57
N SER A 144 -15.45 2.35 -11.19
CA SER A 144 -14.94 1.17 -10.47
C SER A 144 -13.82 1.52 -9.49
N PHE A 145 -12.97 2.49 -9.81
CA PHE A 145 -11.91 2.94 -8.90
C PHE A 145 -12.48 3.67 -7.68
N PHE A 146 -13.58 4.40 -7.85
CA PHE A 146 -14.18 5.18 -6.76
C PHE A 146 -15.18 4.39 -5.90
N GLU A 147 -15.68 3.26 -6.39
CA GLU A 147 -16.47 2.35 -5.56
C GLU A 147 -15.58 1.81 -4.41
N GLU A 148 -16.08 1.84 -3.17
CA GLU A 148 -15.28 1.37 -2.02
C GLU A 148 -14.98 -0.13 -2.15
N HIS A 149 -13.70 -0.49 -2.17
CA HIS A 149 -13.23 -1.85 -2.40
C HIS A 149 -11.99 -2.19 -1.60
N LEU A 150 -11.59 -3.46 -1.65
CA LEU A 150 -10.31 -3.94 -1.15
C LEU A 150 -9.64 -4.86 -2.19
N HIS A 151 -8.34 -5.10 -1.97
CA HIS A 151 -7.54 -6.08 -2.70
C HIS A 151 -6.95 -7.13 -1.75
N THR A 152 -6.69 -8.32 -2.28
CA THR A 152 -6.00 -9.41 -1.55
C THR A 152 -4.49 -9.22 -1.46
N ASP A 153 -3.96 -8.25 -2.20
CA ASP A 153 -2.55 -7.90 -2.32
C ASP A 153 -2.38 -6.41 -2.06
N GLU A 154 -1.13 -5.95 -1.88
CA GLU A 154 -0.85 -4.52 -1.74
C GLU A 154 -1.25 -3.74 -3.02
N GLU A 155 -1.88 -2.59 -2.85
CA GLU A 155 -2.06 -1.62 -3.92
C GLU A 155 -0.94 -0.57 -3.86
N ILE A 156 0.03 -0.69 -4.78
CA ILE A 156 1.21 0.18 -4.81
C ILE A 156 1.13 1.14 -6.01
N ARG A 157 1.28 2.44 -5.75
CA ARG A 157 1.21 3.51 -6.76
C ARG A 157 2.31 4.53 -6.53
N TYR A 158 3.12 4.77 -7.56
CA TYR A 158 4.08 5.88 -7.60
C TYR A 158 3.65 6.91 -8.64
N CYS A 159 3.32 8.12 -8.20
CA CYS A 159 2.84 9.19 -9.06
C CYS A 159 3.99 9.85 -9.82
N LEU A 160 4.04 9.63 -11.13
CA LEU A 160 5.05 10.18 -12.04
C LEU A 160 4.64 11.58 -12.56
N GLU A 161 3.36 11.79 -12.82
CA GLU A 161 2.79 13.07 -13.27
C GLU A 161 1.35 13.23 -12.75
N GLY A 162 0.89 14.48 -12.63
CA GLY A 162 -0.46 14.78 -12.17
C GLY A 162 -0.65 14.50 -10.67
N SER A 163 -1.90 14.17 -10.31
CA SER A 163 -2.31 13.94 -8.92
C SER A 163 -3.68 13.25 -8.80
N GLY A 164 -3.97 12.74 -7.61
CA GLY A 164 -5.26 12.15 -7.27
C GLY A 164 -5.42 11.91 -5.77
N TYR A 165 -6.60 11.39 -5.40
CA TYR A 165 -6.96 11.07 -4.02
C TYR A 165 -7.14 9.56 -3.86
N PHE A 166 -6.50 9.03 -2.83
CA PHE A 166 -6.77 7.70 -2.28
C PHE A 166 -7.50 7.89 -0.96
N ASP A 167 -8.79 7.57 -0.94
CA ASP A 167 -9.55 7.62 0.30
C ASP A 167 -9.44 6.26 1.00
N VAL A 168 -9.15 6.25 2.30
CA VAL A 168 -9.02 5.04 3.13
C VAL A 168 -9.90 5.14 4.37
N ARG A 169 -10.38 4.00 4.86
CA ARG A 169 -11.09 3.94 6.15
C ARG A 169 -10.12 3.94 7.32
N ASP A 170 -10.41 4.73 8.35
CA ASP A 170 -9.79 4.55 9.67
C ASP A 170 -10.52 3.47 10.49
N SER A 171 -10.03 3.22 11.70
CA SER A 171 -10.58 2.24 12.64
C SER A 171 -12.02 2.55 13.10
N ASP A 172 -12.43 3.81 13.06
CA ASP A 172 -13.79 4.28 13.36
C ASP A 172 -14.67 4.32 12.09
N GLU A 173 -14.24 3.69 11.00
CA GLU A 173 -14.94 3.66 9.71
C GLU A 173 -15.14 5.04 9.07
N ARG A 174 -14.30 6.03 9.39
CA ARG A 174 -14.33 7.37 8.78
C ARG A 174 -13.41 7.44 7.58
N TRP A 175 -13.78 8.26 6.59
CA TRP A 175 -12.93 8.51 5.43
C TRP A 175 -11.79 9.48 5.75
N ILE A 176 -10.57 9.03 5.47
CA ILE A 176 -9.38 9.87 5.35
C ILE A 176 -9.04 9.96 3.87
N ARG A 177 -8.99 11.19 3.34
CA ARG A 177 -8.51 11.47 1.99
C ARG A 177 -7.02 11.63 2.00
N VAL A 178 -6.31 10.86 1.17
CA VAL A 178 -4.86 10.96 0.96
C VAL A 178 -4.59 11.53 -0.43
N ALA A 179 -4.16 12.78 -0.48
CA ALA A 179 -3.72 13.43 -1.71
C ALA A 179 -2.32 12.99 -2.07
N VAL A 180 -2.16 12.48 -3.28
CA VAL A 180 -0.87 12.05 -3.83
C VAL A 180 -0.64 12.81 -5.12
N LYS A 181 0.51 13.48 -5.21
CA LYS A 181 0.96 14.17 -6.42
C LYS A 181 2.30 13.65 -6.88
N LYS A 182 2.77 14.16 -8.03
CA LYS A 182 4.09 13.85 -8.60
C LYS A 182 5.20 13.74 -7.53
N GLY A 183 5.92 12.62 -7.55
CA GLY A 183 6.97 12.30 -6.57
C GLY A 183 6.47 11.50 -5.37
N GLY A 184 5.17 11.45 -5.11
CA GLY A 184 4.57 10.66 -4.05
C GLY A 184 4.39 9.20 -4.45
N MET A 185 4.90 8.29 -3.63
CA MET A 185 4.61 6.86 -3.69
C MET A 185 3.78 6.46 -2.47
N ILE A 186 2.71 5.70 -2.69
CA ILE A 186 1.81 5.19 -1.66
C ILE A 186 1.63 3.68 -1.81
N VAL A 187 1.55 2.99 -0.68
CA VAL A 187 1.24 1.56 -0.56
C VAL A 187 0.04 1.42 0.36
N LEU A 188 -1.05 0.88 -0.19
CA LEU A 188 -2.22 0.48 0.58
C LEU A 188 -2.08 -1.02 0.90
N PRO A 189 -2.17 -1.41 2.19
CA PRO A 189 -2.01 -2.81 2.57
C PRO A 189 -3.17 -3.67 2.06
N ALA A 190 -2.91 -4.95 1.81
CA ALA A 190 -3.97 -5.91 1.51
C ALA A 190 -5.08 -5.87 2.57
N GLY A 191 -6.34 -5.94 2.15
CA GLY A 191 -7.50 -5.95 3.05
C GLY A 191 -7.97 -4.58 3.59
N ILE A 192 -7.30 -3.47 3.28
CA ILE A 192 -7.83 -2.13 3.61
C ILE A 192 -8.98 -1.76 2.66
N TYR A 193 -10.06 -1.22 3.21
CA TYR A 193 -11.09 -0.58 2.37
C TYR A 193 -10.60 0.78 1.92
N HIS A 194 -10.62 0.99 0.61
CA HIS A 194 -10.16 2.20 -0.03
C HIS A 194 -10.93 2.47 -1.33
N ARG A 195 -10.69 3.65 -1.90
CA ARG A 195 -11.14 4.04 -3.23
C ARG A 195 -10.20 5.09 -3.81
N PHE A 196 -10.21 5.24 -5.12
CA PHE A 196 -9.42 6.22 -5.83
C PHE A 196 -10.31 7.15 -6.66
N THR A 197 -9.97 8.44 -6.66
CA THR A 197 -10.49 9.42 -7.62
C THR A 197 -9.38 10.34 -8.10
N LEU A 198 -9.51 10.82 -9.33
CA LEU A 198 -8.76 12.00 -9.75
C LEU A 198 -9.12 13.20 -8.87
N ASP A 199 -8.25 14.21 -8.84
CA ASP A 199 -8.63 15.53 -8.36
C ASP A 199 -9.12 16.41 -9.52
N SER A 200 -9.34 17.70 -9.26
CA SER A 200 -9.83 18.65 -10.27
C SER A 200 -8.91 18.83 -11.49
N SER A 201 -7.65 18.39 -11.43
CA SER A 201 -6.74 18.40 -12.59
C SER A 201 -7.07 17.31 -13.61
N ASN A 202 -7.84 16.29 -13.23
CA ASN A 202 -8.30 15.20 -14.09
C ASN A 202 -7.18 14.42 -14.81
N TYR A 203 -5.99 14.36 -14.21
CA TYR A 203 -4.88 13.62 -14.79
C TYR A 203 -3.97 13.03 -13.70
N ILE A 204 -3.67 11.75 -13.82
CA ILE A 204 -2.54 11.11 -13.14
C ILE A 204 -1.84 10.14 -14.07
N LYS A 205 -0.52 10.09 -13.98
CA LYS A 205 0.32 9.02 -14.52
C LYS A 205 1.00 8.33 -13.36
N ALA A 206 0.68 7.06 -13.15
CA ALA A 206 1.21 6.27 -12.06
C ALA A 206 1.99 5.07 -12.58
N LEU A 207 3.17 4.85 -12.00
CA LEU A 207 3.83 3.55 -12.03
C LEU A 207 3.13 2.65 -11.01
N ARG A 208 2.61 1.51 -11.45
CA ARG A 208 2.02 0.50 -10.59
C ARG A 208 3.05 -0.58 -10.34
N LEU A 209 3.15 -1.07 -9.11
CA LEU A 209 4.15 -2.07 -8.71
C LEU A 209 3.45 -3.26 -8.04
N PHE A 210 3.98 -4.47 -8.23
CA PHE A 210 3.42 -5.71 -7.68
C PHE A 210 4.52 -6.67 -7.23
N VAL A 211 4.19 -7.49 -6.24
CA VAL A 211 4.93 -8.71 -5.92
C VAL A 211 4.43 -9.82 -6.84
N GLY A 212 5.29 -10.31 -7.73
CA GLY A 212 4.91 -11.32 -8.73
C GLY A 212 3.97 -10.78 -9.81
N GLU A 213 3.18 -11.67 -10.42
CA GLU A 213 2.19 -11.33 -11.44
C GLU A 213 0.99 -10.61 -10.82
N PRO A 214 0.51 -9.50 -11.42
CA PRO A 214 -0.49 -8.66 -10.77
C PRO A 214 -1.89 -9.28 -10.80
N VAL A 215 -2.59 -9.21 -9.66
CA VAL A 215 -4.02 -9.48 -9.54
C VAL A 215 -4.74 -8.18 -9.22
N TRP A 216 -5.48 -7.66 -10.20
CA TRP A 216 -6.14 -6.35 -10.12
C TRP A 216 -7.57 -6.40 -9.57
N THR A 217 -8.07 -7.58 -9.21
CA THR A 217 -9.49 -7.77 -8.91
C THR A 217 -9.90 -6.96 -7.67
N PRO A 218 -10.80 -5.98 -7.79
CA PRO A 218 -11.38 -5.30 -6.65
C PRO A 218 -12.50 -6.16 -6.06
N TYR A 219 -12.61 -6.15 -4.73
CA TYR A 219 -13.75 -6.71 -4.01
C TYR A 219 -14.52 -5.56 -3.36
N ASN A 220 -15.58 -5.10 -4.02
CA ASN A 220 -16.39 -3.97 -3.55
C ASN A 220 -17.06 -4.30 -2.23
N ARG A 221 -17.02 -3.40 -1.25
CA ARG A 221 -17.59 -3.65 0.08
C ARG A 221 -19.08 -4.04 0.00
N PRO A 222 -19.57 -5.04 0.77
CA PRO A 222 -18.89 -5.79 1.83
C PRO A 222 -18.18 -7.06 1.36
N HIS A 223 -16.96 -7.32 1.88
CA HIS A 223 -16.22 -8.58 1.74
C HIS A 223 -15.35 -8.89 2.99
N ASP A 224 -15.95 -8.76 4.19
CA ASP A 224 -15.24 -8.94 5.47
C ASP A 224 -14.84 -10.40 5.75
N GLU A 225 -15.37 -11.35 4.98
CA GLU A 225 -15.05 -12.76 5.06
C GLU A 225 -13.69 -13.13 4.46
N LEU A 226 -13.11 -12.28 3.59
CA LEU A 226 -11.85 -12.54 2.90
C LEU A 226 -10.68 -12.68 3.89
N PRO A 227 -9.75 -13.64 3.69
CA PRO A 227 -8.59 -13.81 4.56
C PRO A 227 -7.75 -12.54 4.73
N ALA A 228 -7.42 -11.85 3.63
CA ALA A 228 -6.65 -10.60 3.66
C ALA A 228 -7.32 -9.52 4.53
N ARG A 229 -8.65 -9.42 4.52
CA ARG A 229 -9.39 -8.46 5.37
C ARG A 229 -9.30 -8.83 6.85
N LYS A 230 -9.40 -10.11 7.19
CA LYS A 230 -9.25 -10.59 8.58
C LYS A 230 -7.85 -10.36 9.11
N GLU A 231 -6.84 -10.65 8.29
CA GLU A 231 -5.42 -10.40 8.60
C GLU A 231 -5.16 -8.90 8.80
N TYR A 232 -5.71 -8.04 7.93
CA TYR A 232 -5.64 -6.58 8.09
C TYR A 232 -6.23 -6.10 9.42
N ILE A 233 -7.45 -6.57 9.77
CA ILE A 233 -8.12 -6.19 11.02
C ILE A 233 -7.30 -6.60 12.24
N GLU A 234 -6.72 -7.81 12.22
CA GLU A 234 -5.87 -8.29 13.30
C GLU A 234 -4.55 -7.50 13.40
N ALA A 235 -3.95 -7.15 12.28
CA ALA A 235 -2.66 -6.46 12.23
C ALA A 235 -2.73 -4.98 12.62
N PHE A 236 -3.79 -4.27 12.22
CA PHE A 236 -3.86 -2.80 12.29
C PHE A 236 -5.04 -2.29 13.13
N VAL A 237 -6.24 -2.86 13.00
CA VAL A 237 -7.44 -2.31 13.67
C VAL A 237 -7.51 -2.70 15.15
N LYS A 238 -7.29 -3.99 15.48
CA LYS A 238 -7.35 -4.46 16.88
C LYS A 238 -6.22 -3.92 17.76
N LYS A 239 -5.08 -3.51 17.17
CA LYS A 239 -3.97 -2.92 17.93
C LYS A 239 -4.32 -1.53 18.46
N GLU A 240 -5.11 -0.74 17.73
CA GLU A 240 -5.55 0.58 18.19
C GLU A 240 -6.52 0.49 19.37
N GLU A 241 -7.38 -0.53 19.42
CA GLU A 241 -8.30 -0.73 20.56
C GLU A 241 -7.54 -1.00 21.87
N VAL A 242 -6.41 -1.71 21.82
CA VAL A 242 -5.59 -1.98 23.01
C VAL A 242 -4.82 -0.74 23.46
N GLY A 243 -4.30 0.06 22.52
CA GLY A 243 -3.61 1.31 22.82
C GLY A 243 -4.54 2.41 23.37
N SER A 244 -5.73 2.56 22.80
CA SER A 244 -6.71 3.57 23.22
C SER A 244 -7.37 3.25 24.57
N ASN A 245 -7.54 1.97 24.91
CA ASN A 245 -8.04 1.56 26.23
C ASN A 245 -7.02 1.74 27.35
N ALA A 246 -5.72 1.67 27.06
CA ALA A 246 -4.67 1.92 28.06
C ALA A 246 -4.57 3.39 28.50
N VAL A 247 -4.92 4.33 27.61
CA VAL A 247 -4.86 5.79 27.89
C VAL A 247 -6.08 6.28 28.70
N LYS A 248 -7.22 5.57 28.63
CA LYS A 248 -8.44 5.92 29.38
C LYS A 248 -8.47 5.39 30.82
N ALA A 249 -7.42 4.68 31.24
CA ALA A 249 -7.31 4.09 32.57
C ALA A 249 -6.29 4.85 33.45
N HIS A 250 -6.44 6.17 33.61
CA HIS A 250 -5.72 6.94 34.63
C HIS A 250 -6.56 8.12 35.15
#